data_AF-A0A6G6X957-F1
#
_entry.id   AF-A0A6G6X957-F1
#
_cell.length_a   1.000
_cell.length_b   1.000
_cell.length_c   1.000
_cell.angle_alpha   90.00
_cell.angle_beta   90.00
_cell.angle_gamma   90.00
#
_symmetry.space_group_name_H-M   'P 1'
#
loop_
_entity.id
_entity.type
_entity.pdbx_description
1 polymer ?
#
loop_
_entity_poly.entity_id
_entity_poly.type
_entity_poly.pdbx_seq_one_letter_code
_entity_poly.pdbx_strand_id
1 'polypeptide(L)' 'MNDNHTATQIEGPRHAEALALLSELTLILDNAAKSGLERIDSEGDKVFDFGYWSSECRRIAAL' A
#
# COMPACT_ATOMS: atom_id res chain seq x y z
N MET A 1 -28.70 5.47 13.68
CA MET A 1 -27.73 5.01 12.65
C MET A 1 -26.35 5.35 13.17
N ASN A 2 -25.62 4.34 13.67
CA ASN A 2 -24.25 4.51 14.14
C ASN A 2 -23.46 3.28 13.68
N ASP A 3 -23.12 3.26 12.39
CA ASP A 3 -22.39 2.18 11.72
C ASP A 3 -20.87 2.36 11.90
N ASN A 4 -20.42 2.59 13.13
CA ASN A 4 -18.99 2.82 13.41
C ASN A 4 -18.34 1.74 14.27
N HIS A 5 -18.92 0.54 14.31
CA HIS A 5 -18.41 -0.60 15.10
C HIS A 5 -17.79 -1.73 14.28
N THR A 6 -17.63 -1.56 12.96
CA THR A 6 -17.07 -2.61 12.08
C THR A 6 -15.66 -2.31 11.56
N ALA A 7 -14.98 -1.28 12.09
CA ALA A 7 -13.57 -1.01 11.78
C ALA A 7 -12.60 -1.57 12.83
N THR A 8 -13.08 -1.90 14.03
CA THR A 8 -12.22 -2.29 15.17
C THR A 8 -12.11 -3.80 15.41
N GLN A 9 -12.77 -4.64 14.60
CA GLN A 9 -12.70 -6.11 14.73
C GLN A 9 -11.80 -6.81 13.69
N ILE A 10 -11.09 -6.07 12.84
CA ILE A 10 -10.25 -6.64 11.74
C ILE A 10 -8.75 -6.50 12.02
N GLU A 11 -8.34 -6.17 13.24
CA GLU A 11 -6.93 -6.21 13.62
C GLU A 11 -6.59 -7.58 14.21
N GLY A 12 -6.57 -8.59 13.35
CA GLY A 12 -5.95 -9.87 13.70
C GLY A 12 -4.47 -9.66 14.05
N PRO A 13 -3.81 -10.58 14.77
CA PRO A 13 -2.40 -10.45 15.19
C PRO A 13 -1.42 -10.17 14.04
N ARG A 14 -1.82 -10.46 12.80
CA ARG A 14 -1.04 -10.23 11.57
C ARG A 14 -1.23 -8.83 10.97
N HIS A 15 -2.17 -8.03 11.46
CA HIS A 15 -2.45 -6.68 10.95
C HIS A 15 -1.29 -5.72 11.24
N ALA A 16 -0.78 -5.71 12.48
CA ALA A 16 0.34 -4.88 12.87
C ALA A 16 1.63 -5.24 12.11
N GLU A 17 1.89 -6.53 11.93
CA GLU A 17 3.02 -7.03 11.11
C GLU A 17 2.87 -6.61 9.64
N ALA A 18 1.68 -6.74 9.06
CA ALA A 18 1.41 -6.32 7.70
C ALA A 18 1.60 -4.81 7.51
N LEU A 19 1.17 -3.99 8.48
CA LEU A 19 1.33 -2.54 8.44
C LEU A 19 2.80 -2.11 8.57
N ALA A 20 3.58 -2.80 9.41
CA ALA A 20 5.02 -2.58 9.52
C ALA A 20 5.73 -2.90 8.20
N LEU A 21 5.45 -4.06 7.60
CA LEU A 21 5.99 -4.46 6.29
C LEU A 21 5.62 -3.47 5.18
N LEU A 22 4.37 -3.00 5.14
CA LEU A 22 3.93 -1.99 4.18
C LEU A 22 4.66 -0.66 4.34
N SER A 23 4.90 -0.23 5.59
CA SER A 23 5.61 1.01 5.89
C SER A 23 7.08 0.93 5.46
N GLU A 24 7.75 -0.19 5.76
CA GLU A 24 9.13 -0.44 5.34
C GLU A 24 9.26 -0.50 3.81
N LEU A 25 8.35 -1.21 3.14
CA LEU A 25 8.32 -1.28 1.69
C LEU A 25 8.15 0.10 1.06
N THR A 26 7.23 0.92 1.59
CA THR A 26 6.99 2.28 1.08
C THR A 26 8.26 3.14 1.17
N LEU A 27 9.00 3.04 2.28
CA LEU A 27 10.27 3.76 2.45
C LEU A 27 11.33 3.31 1.44
N ILE A 28 11.45 2.01 1.20
CA ILE A 28 12.41 1.46 0.22
C ILE A 28 12.09 1.97 -1.19
N LEU A 29 10.82 1.93 -1.58
CA LEU A 29 10.37 2.36 -2.90
C LEU A 29 10.57 3.88 -3.11
N ASP A 30 10.23 4.71 -2.11
CA ASP A 30 10.45 6.15 -2.16
C ASP A 30 11.94 6.51 -2.29
N ASN A 31 12.81 5.82 -1.55
CA ASN A 31 14.26 6.01 -1.67
C ASN A 31 14.81 5.57 -3.05
N ALA A 32 14.28 4.49 -3.61
CA ALA A 32 14.64 4.04 -4.95
C ALA A 32 14.22 5.08 -6.01
N ALA A 33 13.00 5.62 -5.89
CA ALA A 33 12.49 6.66 -6.77
C ALA A 33 13.36 7.92 -6.71
N LYS A 34 13.71 8.40 -5.51
CA LYS A 34 14.61 9.54 -5.29
C LYS A 34 16.02 9.32 -5.83
N SER A 35 16.45 8.07 -5.91
CA SER A 35 17.74 7.67 -6.49
C SER A 35 17.70 7.54 -8.03
N GLY A 36 16.58 7.91 -8.66
CA GLY A 36 16.38 7.82 -10.11
C GLY A 36 16.13 6.41 -10.63
N LEU A 37 15.83 5.46 -9.74
CA LEU A 37 15.45 4.09 -10.11
C LEU A 37 13.94 3.93 -10.33
N GLU A 38 13.19 5.04 -10.25
CA GLU A 38 11.74 5.05 -10.50
C GLU A 38 11.41 4.29 -11.78
N ARG A 39 10.37 3.48 -11.70
CA ARG A 39 9.87 2.74 -12.85
C ARG A 39 8.54 3.33 -13.27
N ILE A 40 8.44 3.65 -14.55
CA ILE A 40 7.18 4.04 -15.17
C ILE A 40 6.57 2.80 -15.83
N ASP A 41 5.29 2.57 -15.60
CA ASP A 41 4.57 1.48 -16.26
C ASP A 41 4.15 1.85 -17.70
N SER A 42 3.32 1.00 -18.32
CA SER A 42 2.81 1.25 -19.68
C SER A 42 1.76 2.36 -19.77
N GLU A 43 1.15 2.75 -18.65
CA GLU A 43 0.10 3.77 -18.57
C GLU A 43 0.65 5.15 -18.19
N GLY A 44 1.93 5.20 -17.79
CA GLY A 44 2.62 6.43 -17.39
C GLY A 44 2.68 6.62 -15.88
N ASP A 45 2.23 5.63 -15.10
CA ASP A 45 2.18 5.71 -13.65
C ASP A 45 3.54 5.36 -13.02
N LYS A 46 3.82 6.02 -11.91
CA LYS A 46 5.03 5.80 -11.11
C LYS A 46 4.82 4.57 -10.23
N VAL A 47 5.50 3.49 -10.59
CA VAL A 47 5.36 2.19 -9.92
C VAL A 47 5.78 2.27 -8.46
N PHE A 48 6.72 3.13 -8.08
CA PHE A 48 7.17 3.22 -6.68
C PHE A 48 6.32 4.17 -5.83
N ASP A 49 5.31 4.80 -6.41
CA ASP A 49 4.38 5.65 -5.67
C ASP A 49 3.44 4.80 -4.80
N PHE A 50 3.16 5.29 -3.59
CA PHE A 50 2.16 4.70 -2.70
C PHE A 50 0.77 4.62 -3.36
N GLY A 51 0.40 5.61 -4.17
CA GLY A 51 -0.85 5.64 -4.92
C GLY A 51 -1.01 4.46 -5.87
N TYR A 52 0.07 4.05 -6.53
CA TYR A 52 0.09 2.88 -7.41
C TYR A 52 -0.21 1.60 -6.63
N TRP A 53 0.57 1.30 -5.59
CA TRP A 53 0.41 0.06 -4.82
C TRP A 53 -0.87 0.01 -3.98
N SER A 54 -1.35 1.14 -3.45
CA SER A 54 -2.63 1.18 -2.75
C SER A 54 -3.81 0.83 -3.66
N SER A 55 -3.74 1.22 -4.94
CA SER A 55 -4.74 0.87 -5.96
C SER A 55 -4.64 -0.60 -6.37
N GLU A 56 -3.43 -1.13 -6.55
CA GLU A 56 -3.20 -2.57 -6.81
C GLU A 56 -3.72 -3.45 -5.68
N CYS A 57 -3.38 -3.12 -4.43
CA CYS A 57 -3.86 -3.86 -3.25
C CYS A 57 -5.40 -3.84 -3.17
N ARG A 58 -6.03 -2.70 -3.47
CA ARG A 58 -7.50 -2.61 -3.52
C ARG A 58 -8.08 -3.52 -4.60
N ARG A 59 -7.47 -3.56 -5.79
CA ARG A 59 -7.92 -4.42 -6.89
C ARG A 59 -7.86 -5.90 -6.50
N ILE A 60 -6.76 -6.32 -5.84
CA ILE A 60 -6.56 -7.70 -5.40
C ILE A 60 -7.54 -8.06 -4.27
N ALA A 61 -7.78 -7.16 -3.31
CA ALA A 61 -8.67 -7.40 -2.18
C ALA A 61 -10.17 -7.37 -2.55
N ALA A 62 -10.53 -6.87 -3.72
CA ALA A 62 -11.90 -6.84 -4.23
C ALA A 62 -12.32 -8.13 -4.96
N LEU A 63 -11.40 -9.10 -5.07
CA LEU A 63 -11.60 -10.46 -5.61
C LEU A 63 -11.78 -11.46 -4.46
#